data_AF-A0A9D6J4U2-F1
#
_entry.id   AF-A0A9D6J4U2-F1
#
_cell.length_a   1.000
_cell.length_b   1.000
_cell.length_c   1.000
_cell.angle_alpha   90.00
_cell.angle_beta   90.00
_cell.angle_gamma   90.00
#
_symmetry.space_group_name_H-M   'P 1'
#
loop_
_entity.id
_entity.type
_entity.pdbx_description
1 polymer ?
#
loop_
_entity_poly.entity_id
_entity_poly.type
_entity_poly.pdbx_seq_one_letter_code
_entity_poly.pdbx_strand_id
1 'polypeptide(L)'
;MAQLRCPTCDREISSWEPVCGNCGTRQKKEGADTKNCPFCREVIPATAKICGICNTNLENPFPALVAKSPKNPIFSCFESAARIFIAVFAILFLIGVIAGIMEGVSHGGKKEHARKKHCYANMRVLLGAVEMYNMDSSILMTDLDEKILVEKGYLKSDPNCPESGNRYVGSRLEKDGKIICVGGTKAHGTVD
;
A
#
# COMPACT_ATOMS: atom_id res chain seq x y z
N MET A 1 -14.75 -63.27 -19.71
CA MET A 1 -13.98 -63.34 -18.45
C MET A 1 -12.52 -63.17 -18.84
N ALA A 2 -11.85 -62.10 -18.39
CA ALA A 2 -10.48 -61.80 -18.81
C ALA A 2 -9.50 -62.79 -18.15
N GLN A 3 -8.77 -63.56 -18.95
CA GLN A 3 -7.69 -64.42 -18.50
C GLN A 3 -6.47 -63.53 -18.21
N LEU A 4 -6.04 -63.48 -16.95
CA LEU A 4 -4.88 -62.69 -16.54
C LEU A 4 -3.61 -63.55 -16.68
N ARG A 5 -2.59 -63.01 -17.34
CA ARG A 5 -1.27 -63.65 -17.50
C ARG A 5 -0.25 -63.03 -16.55
N CYS A 6 0.69 -63.84 -16.05
CA CYS A 6 1.78 -63.34 -15.22
C CYS A 6 2.79 -62.54 -16.08
N PRO A 7 3.16 -61.30 -15.73
CA PRO A 7 4.09 -60.49 -16.53
C PRO A 7 5.53 -61.02 -16.52
N THR A 8 5.89 -61.91 -15.58
CA THR A 8 7.25 -62.44 -15.46
C THR A 8 7.41 -63.80 -16.15
N CYS A 9 6.37 -64.63 -16.19
CA CYS A 9 6.44 -65.98 -16.77
C CYS A 9 5.44 -66.26 -17.89
N ASP A 10 4.62 -65.27 -18.26
CA ASP A 10 3.66 -65.23 -19.38
C ASP A 10 2.62 -66.37 -19.44
N ARG A 11 2.39 -67.08 -18.34
CA ARG A 11 1.36 -68.14 -18.26
C ARG A 11 0.01 -67.59 -17.82
N GLU A 12 -1.04 -68.24 -18.33
CA GLU A 12 -2.44 -67.98 -17.95
C GLU A 12 -2.72 -68.44 -16.52
N ILE A 13 -3.28 -67.54 -15.70
CA ILE A 13 -3.65 -67.81 -14.31
C ILE A 13 -5.12 -68.24 -14.29
N SER A 14 -5.36 -69.54 -14.15
CA SER A 14 -6.71 -70.14 -14.28
C SER A 14 -7.54 -70.15 -12.99
N SER A 15 -6.98 -69.80 -11.82
CA SER A 15 -7.72 -69.65 -10.55
C SER A 15 -6.91 -68.85 -9.51
N TRP A 16 -7.56 -67.93 -8.79
CA TRP A 16 -6.95 -67.04 -7.78
C TRP A 16 -6.80 -67.72 -6.40
N GLU A 17 -6.22 -68.92 -6.37
CA GLU A 17 -5.87 -69.55 -5.09
C GLU A 17 -4.52 -69.01 -4.61
N PRO A 18 -4.45 -68.35 -3.43
CA PRO A 18 -3.19 -67.88 -2.90
C PRO A 18 -2.26 -69.07 -2.62
N VAL A 19 -1.04 -69.00 -3.14
CA VAL A 19 0.01 -69.98 -2.89
C VAL A 19 1.01 -69.35 -1.93
N CYS A 20 1.44 -70.10 -0.91
CA CYS A 20 2.46 -69.61 0.01
C CYS A 20 3.80 -69.50 -0.71
N GLY A 21 4.46 -68.34 -0.60
CA GLY A 21 5.69 -68.10 -1.33
C GLY A 21 6.89 -68.90 -0.83
N ASN A 22 6.97 -69.21 0.47
CA ASN A 22 8.09 -69.98 0.97
C ASN A 22 7.98 -71.49 0.70
N CYS A 23 6.78 -72.09 0.73
CA CYS A 23 6.62 -73.55 0.61
C CYS A 23 5.78 -74.04 -0.59
N GLY A 24 5.19 -73.15 -1.39
CA GLY A 24 4.44 -73.51 -2.59
C GLY A 24 3.09 -74.19 -2.34
N THR A 25 2.62 -74.28 -1.08
CA THR A 25 1.34 -74.92 -0.77
C THR A 25 0.16 -74.00 -1.11
N ARG A 26 -0.88 -74.58 -1.75
CA ARG A 26 -2.13 -73.88 -2.08
C ARG A 26 -2.98 -73.69 -0.83
N GLN A 27 -3.46 -72.46 -0.61
CA GLN A 27 -4.28 -72.11 0.55
C GLN A 27 -5.73 -71.85 0.12
N LYS A 28 -6.69 -72.37 0.88
CA LYS A 28 -8.11 -72.07 0.66
C LYS A 28 -8.44 -70.64 1.11
N LYS A 29 -9.33 -69.98 0.36
CA LYS A 29 -9.73 -68.59 0.60
C LYS A 29 -10.70 -68.46 1.79
N GLU A 30 -10.15 -68.49 3.00
CA GLU A 30 -10.84 -68.11 4.24
C GLU A 30 -10.79 -66.58 4.47
N GLY A 31 -11.86 -65.97 4.99
CA GLY A 31 -12.09 -64.52 5.00
C GLY A 31 -11.40 -63.72 6.12
N ALA A 32 -10.11 -63.96 6.38
CA ALA A 32 -9.32 -63.21 7.38
C ALA A 32 -8.25 -62.33 6.72
N ASP A 33 -7.96 -61.16 7.31
CA ASP A 33 -7.08 -60.10 6.76
C ASP A 33 -5.60 -60.49 6.64
N THR A 34 -5.13 -61.43 7.47
CA THR A 34 -3.80 -62.06 7.37
C THR A 34 -3.92 -63.54 7.70
N LYS A 35 -3.10 -64.37 7.04
CA LYS A 35 -3.04 -65.81 7.31
C LYS A 35 -1.61 -66.27 7.46
N ASN A 36 -1.40 -67.16 8.42
CA ASN A 36 -0.12 -67.82 8.57
C ASN A 36 -0.15 -69.13 7.80
N CYS A 37 0.88 -69.40 7.00
CA CYS A 37 0.99 -70.69 6.32
C CYS A 37 1.08 -71.82 7.37
N PRO A 38 0.24 -72.86 7.31
CA PRO A 38 0.24 -73.94 8.28
C PRO A 38 1.53 -74.78 8.27
N PHE A 39 2.32 -74.71 7.19
CA PHE A 39 3.55 -75.48 7.03
C PHE A 39 4.81 -74.70 7.42
N CYS A 40 4.93 -73.43 7.02
CA CYS A 40 6.14 -72.63 7.25
C CYS A 40 5.94 -71.43 8.18
N ARG A 41 4.72 -71.20 8.68
CA ARG A 41 4.32 -70.11 9.58
C ARG A 41 4.57 -68.68 9.08
N GLU A 42 4.88 -68.52 7.80
CA GLU A 42 5.02 -67.19 7.18
C GLU A 42 3.67 -66.47 7.15
N VAL A 43 3.67 -65.18 7.49
CA VAL A 43 2.47 -64.32 7.48
C VAL A 43 2.22 -63.83 6.07
N ILE A 44 1.07 -64.18 5.50
CA ILE A 44 0.65 -63.79 4.15
C ILE A 44 -0.54 -62.83 4.29
N PRO A 45 -0.46 -61.61 3.74
CA PRO A 45 -1.59 -60.69 3.74
C PRO A 45 -2.68 -61.17 2.77
N ALA A 46 -3.95 -61.01 3.13
CA ALA A 46 -5.09 -61.56 2.37
C ALA A 46 -5.24 -61.01 0.95
N THR A 47 -4.61 -59.87 0.65
CA THR A 47 -4.66 -59.21 -0.65
C THR A 47 -3.51 -59.62 -1.58
N ALA A 48 -2.45 -60.24 -1.06
CA ALA A 48 -1.27 -60.58 -1.84
C ALA A 48 -1.58 -61.62 -2.92
N LYS A 49 -1.41 -61.18 -4.17
CA LYS A 49 -1.47 -62.02 -5.36
C LYS A 49 -0.05 -62.43 -5.73
N ILE A 50 0.39 -63.60 -5.29
CA ILE A 50 1.73 -64.12 -5.61
C ILE A 50 1.59 -65.19 -6.69
N CYS A 51 2.48 -65.17 -7.69
CA CYS A 51 2.54 -66.24 -8.68
C CYS A 51 3.10 -67.53 -8.06
N GLY A 52 2.31 -68.61 -8.01
CA GLY A 52 2.69 -69.87 -7.34
C GLY A 52 3.83 -70.68 -7.99
N ILE A 53 4.48 -70.16 -9.04
CA ILE A 53 5.61 -70.82 -9.72
C ILE A 53 6.88 -69.95 -9.60
N CYS A 54 6.80 -68.67 -10.01
CA CYS A 54 7.96 -67.76 -9.99
C CYS A 54 8.02 -66.86 -8.75
N ASN A 55 7.04 -67.01 -7.85
CA ASN A 55 6.95 -66.31 -6.58
C ASN A 55 6.89 -64.78 -6.64
N THR A 56 6.62 -64.23 -7.83
CA THR A 56 6.57 -62.79 -8.03
C THR A 56 5.27 -62.23 -7.46
N ASN A 57 5.38 -61.13 -6.71
CA ASN A 57 4.23 -60.39 -6.22
C ASN A 57 3.59 -59.59 -7.36
N LEU A 58 2.33 -59.89 -7.68
CA LEU A 58 1.57 -59.33 -8.80
C LEU A 58 0.76 -58.09 -8.42
N GLU A 59 0.85 -57.62 -7.18
CA GLU A 59 0.14 -56.43 -6.69
C GLU A 59 0.78 -55.11 -7.16
N ASN A 60 1.95 -55.17 -7.82
CA ASN A 60 2.59 -54.03 -8.50
C ASN A 60 3.21 -54.44 -9.85
N PRO A 61 2.44 -54.48 -10.95
CA PRO A 61 3.02 -54.77 -12.28
C PRO A 61 3.83 -53.60 -12.88
N PHE A 62 4.06 -52.51 -12.16
CA PHE A 62 5.00 -51.45 -12.58
C PHE A 62 5.77 -50.94 -11.36
N PRO A 63 7.13 -50.97 -11.34
CA PRO A 63 7.81 -49.91 -10.63
C PRO A 63 7.35 -48.63 -11.31
N ALA A 64 6.66 -47.77 -10.57
CA ALA A 64 6.41 -46.42 -11.02
C ALA A 64 7.77 -45.81 -11.34
N LEU A 65 8.10 -45.76 -12.64
CA LEU A 65 8.92 -44.70 -13.18
C LEU A 65 8.12 -43.44 -12.91
N VAL A 66 8.18 -42.97 -11.66
CA VAL A 66 7.95 -41.57 -11.34
C VAL A 66 9.08 -40.86 -12.07
N ALA A 67 8.85 -40.61 -13.35
CA ALA A 67 9.55 -39.58 -14.07
C ALA A 67 9.31 -38.32 -13.25
N LYS A 68 10.28 -37.97 -12.40
CA LYS A 68 10.45 -36.61 -11.94
C LYS A 68 10.56 -35.83 -13.24
N SER A 69 9.46 -35.20 -13.66
CA SER A 69 9.50 -34.22 -14.74
C SER A 69 10.72 -33.34 -14.49
N PRO A 70 11.63 -33.16 -15.45
CA PRO A 70 12.70 -32.19 -15.27
C PRO A 70 12.01 -30.87 -14.95
N LYS A 71 12.27 -30.35 -13.75
CA LYS A 71 11.86 -28.99 -13.42
C LYS A 71 12.65 -28.12 -14.38
N ASN A 72 11.97 -27.61 -15.41
CA ASN A 72 12.57 -26.72 -16.38
C ASN A 72 13.23 -25.56 -15.61
N PRO A 73 14.53 -25.25 -15.81
CA PRO A 73 15.25 -24.23 -15.03
C PRO A 73 14.72 -22.80 -15.25
N ILE A 74 13.74 -22.63 -16.14
CA ILE A 74 13.04 -21.38 -16.40
C ILE A 74 12.12 -20.98 -15.23
N PHE A 75 11.57 -21.96 -14.48
CA PHE A 75 10.58 -21.67 -13.43
C PHE A 75 11.19 -21.18 -12.10
N SER A 76 12.46 -21.44 -11.82
CA SER A 76 13.10 -21.02 -10.56
C SER A 76 13.50 -19.54 -10.53
N CYS A 77 13.64 -18.88 -11.69
CA CYS A 77 13.84 -17.42 -11.74
C CYS A 77 12.51 -16.66 -11.59
N PHE A 78 11.40 -17.22 -12.08
CA PHE A 78 10.11 -16.54 -12.06
C PHE A 78 9.53 -16.41 -10.65
N GLU A 79 9.77 -17.37 -9.77
CA GLU A 79 9.28 -17.33 -8.39
C GLU A 79 9.99 -16.26 -7.54
N SER A 80 11.27 -16.00 -7.80
CA SER A 80 12.04 -14.93 -7.15
C SER A 80 11.64 -13.55 -7.68
N ALA A 81 11.45 -13.43 -9.01
CA ALA A 81 11.02 -12.18 -9.63
C ALA A 81 9.59 -11.80 -9.21
N ALA A 82 8.66 -12.76 -9.17
CA ALA A 82 7.28 -12.53 -8.76
C ALA A 82 7.17 -12.03 -7.31
N ARG A 83 7.99 -12.58 -6.39
CA ARG A 83 8.04 -12.10 -4.99
C ARG A 83 8.55 -10.66 -4.90
N ILE A 84 9.55 -10.29 -5.71
CA ILE A 84 10.06 -8.91 -5.76
C ILE A 84 8.99 -7.96 -6.30
N PHE A 85 8.30 -8.31 -7.38
CA PHE A 85 7.23 -7.48 -7.93
C PHE A 85 6.08 -7.29 -6.94
N ILE A 86 5.60 -8.37 -6.31
CA ILE A 86 4.52 -8.30 -5.31
C ILE A 86 4.93 -7.41 -4.13
N ALA A 87 6.16 -7.55 -3.63
CA ALA A 87 6.67 -6.72 -2.54
C ALA A 87 6.76 -5.23 -2.94
N VAL A 88 7.28 -4.94 -4.14
CA VAL A 88 7.38 -3.56 -4.65
C VAL A 88 5.99 -2.94 -4.83
N PHE A 89 5.03 -3.66 -5.42
CA PHE A 89 3.65 -3.16 -5.59
C PHE A 89 2.94 -2.93 -4.25
N ALA A 90 3.14 -3.80 -3.27
CA ALA A 90 2.56 -3.62 -1.93
C ALA A 90 3.13 -2.36 -1.24
N ILE A 91 4.43 -2.11 -1.37
CA ILE A 91 5.08 -0.90 -0.82
C ILE A 91 4.55 0.37 -1.51
N LEU A 92 4.44 0.36 -2.84
CA LEU A 92 3.93 1.50 -3.60
C LEU A 92 2.46 1.81 -3.25
N PHE A 93 1.63 0.77 -3.10
CA PHE A 93 0.23 0.95 -2.68
C PHE A 93 0.13 1.56 -1.28
N LEU A 94 0.95 1.10 -0.34
CA LEU A 94 0.95 1.59 1.03
C LEU A 94 1.40 3.07 1.12
N ILE A 95 2.43 3.45 0.35
CA ILE A 95 2.84 4.86 0.20
C ILE A 95 1.71 5.70 -0.41
N GLY A 96 1.02 5.19 -1.44
CA GLY A 96 -0.10 5.87 -2.08
C GLY A 96 -1.28 6.14 -1.14
N VAL A 97 -1.64 5.18 -0.29
CA VAL A 97 -2.70 5.35 0.71
C VAL A 97 -2.32 6.39 1.76
N ILE A 98 -1.07 6.38 2.25
CA ILE A 98 -0.60 7.36 3.23
C ILE A 98 -0.60 8.78 2.62
N ALA A 99 -0.11 8.94 1.38
CA ALA A 99 -0.07 10.23 0.70
C ALA A 99 -1.48 10.80 0.43
N GLY A 100 -2.42 9.96 -0.03
CA GLY A 100 -3.79 10.41 -0.34
C GLY A 100 -4.60 10.93 0.85
N ILE A 101 -4.25 10.52 2.09
CA ILE A 101 -4.90 11.05 3.29
C ILE A 101 -4.40 12.47 3.64
N MET A 102 -3.17 12.83 3.23
CA MET A 102 -2.57 14.13 3.59
C MET A 102 -3.14 15.32 2.80
N GLU A 103 -3.77 15.08 1.66
CA GLU A 103 -4.24 16.14 0.75
C GLU A 103 -5.62 16.71 1.12
N GLY A 104 -6.29 16.14 2.13
CA GLY A 104 -7.64 16.53 2.56
C GLY A 104 -7.75 17.68 3.58
N VAL A 105 -6.63 18.24 4.08
CA VAL A 105 -6.70 19.34 5.05
C VAL A 105 -6.95 20.66 4.32
N SER A 106 -8.21 21.09 4.34
CA SER A 106 -8.65 22.40 3.89
C SER A 106 -7.82 23.52 4.53
N HIS A 107 -7.02 24.21 3.72
CA HIS A 107 -6.20 25.35 4.13
C HIS A 107 -7.01 26.65 4.22
N GLY A 108 -8.21 26.62 4.80
CA GLY A 108 -9.11 27.77 4.89
C GLY A 108 -8.48 29.01 5.55
N GLY A 109 -7.60 28.80 6.54
CA GLY A 109 -6.94 29.89 7.28
C GLY A 109 -5.85 30.65 6.49
N LYS A 110 -5.29 30.07 5.41
CA LYS A 110 -4.21 30.72 4.66
C LYS A 110 -4.64 32.06 4.04
N LYS A 111 -5.89 32.15 3.58
CA LYS A 111 -6.42 33.37 2.96
C LYS A 111 -6.64 34.50 3.98
N GLU A 112 -7.13 34.19 5.17
CA GLU A 112 -7.34 35.19 6.24
C GLU A 112 -6.00 35.74 6.74
N HIS A 113 -5.01 34.88 6.96
CA HIS A 113 -3.67 35.32 7.31
C HIS A 113 -3.03 36.18 6.21
N ALA A 114 -3.25 35.85 4.93
CA ALA A 114 -2.76 36.66 3.82
C ALA A 114 -3.40 38.05 3.83
N ARG A 115 -4.73 38.16 3.97
CA ARG A 115 -5.43 39.46 4.05
C ARG A 115 -4.93 40.32 5.21
N LYS A 116 -4.77 39.73 6.40
CA LYS A 116 -4.23 40.42 7.57
C LYS A 116 -2.81 40.93 7.33
N LYS A 117 -1.94 40.11 6.74
CA LYS A 117 -0.56 40.51 6.38
C LYS A 117 -0.54 41.62 5.34
N HIS A 118 -1.40 41.57 4.31
CA HIS A 118 -1.53 42.62 3.31
C HIS A 118 -1.98 43.94 3.95
N CYS A 119 -2.96 43.89 4.86
CA CYS A 119 -3.41 45.08 5.58
C CYS A 119 -2.27 45.73 6.39
N TYR A 120 -1.48 44.93 7.10
CA TYR A 120 -0.35 45.44 7.90
C TYR A 120 0.80 45.97 7.05
N ALA A 121 1.05 45.38 5.87
CA ALA A 121 2.02 45.91 4.93
C ALA A 121 1.60 47.30 4.44
N ASN A 122 0.32 47.48 4.07
CA ASN A 122 -0.20 48.79 3.65
C ASN A 122 -0.07 49.84 4.76
N MET A 123 -0.35 49.49 6.01
CA MET A 123 -0.22 50.41 7.15
C MET A 123 1.22 50.88 7.35
N ARG A 124 2.22 50.00 7.15
CA ARG A 124 3.64 50.39 7.21
C ARG A 124 4.04 51.31 6.05
N VAL A 125 3.50 51.07 4.87
CA VAL A 125 3.72 51.96 3.71
C VAL A 125 3.13 53.33 3.96
N LEU A 126 1.90 53.40 4.50
CA LEU A 126 1.26 54.67 4.87
C LEU A 126 2.07 55.41 5.93
N LEU A 127 2.55 54.71 6.98
CA LEU A 127 3.37 55.33 8.02
C LEU A 127 4.66 55.92 7.44
N GLY A 128 5.37 55.18 6.60
CA GLY A 128 6.58 55.67 5.94
C GLY A 128 6.31 56.86 5.01
N ALA A 129 5.19 56.85 4.28
CA ALA A 129 4.79 57.97 3.42
C ALA A 129 4.49 59.24 4.24
N VAL A 130 3.84 59.09 5.39
CA VAL A 130 3.57 60.19 6.32
C VAL A 130 4.86 60.73 6.94
N GLU A 131 5.76 59.85 7.37
CA GLU A 131 7.08 60.25 7.89
C GLU A 131 7.87 61.05 6.85
N MET A 132 7.91 60.57 5.60
CA MET A 132 8.55 61.29 4.49
C MET A 132 7.89 62.65 4.23
N TYR A 133 6.55 62.70 4.19
CA TYR A 133 5.82 63.96 4.04
C TYR A 133 6.16 64.96 5.15
N ASN A 134 6.22 64.49 6.41
CA ASN A 134 6.50 65.31 7.59
C ASN A 134 7.95 65.79 7.66
N MET A 135 8.89 65.11 6.99
CA MET A 135 10.28 65.58 6.85
C MET A 135 10.43 66.70 5.81
N ASP A 136 9.62 66.66 4.74
CA ASP A 136 9.74 67.59 3.61
C ASP A 136 8.80 68.80 3.72
N SER A 137 7.69 68.67 4.46
CA SER A 137 6.65 69.71 4.55
C SER A 137 6.77 70.51 5.86
N SER A 138 6.57 71.83 5.78
CA SER A 138 6.51 72.70 6.96
C SER A 138 5.22 72.53 7.78
N ILE A 139 4.16 72.00 7.16
CA ILE A 139 2.88 71.70 7.78
C ILE A 139 2.82 70.19 8.00
N LEU A 140 2.94 69.77 9.26
CA LEU A 140 2.89 68.37 9.65
C LEU A 140 1.47 67.80 9.49
N MET A 141 1.39 66.57 8.99
CA MET A 141 0.16 65.81 8.90
C MET A 141 -0.20 65.27 10.29
N THR A 142 -1.31 65.74 10.86
CA THR A 142 -1.84 65.28 12.15
C THR A 142 -2.78 64.08 11.99
N ASP A 143 -3.58 64.12 10.94
CA ASP A 143 -4.58 63.11 10.59
C ASP A 143 -4.27 62.55 9.21
N LEU A 144 -4.51 61.24 9.02
CA LEU A 144 -4.17 60.57 7.78
C LEU A 144 -4.99 61.13 6.60
N ASP A 145 -4.31 61.75 5.64
CA ASP A 145 -4.87 62.16 4.35
C ASP A 145 -4.13 61.48 3.20
N GLU A 146 -4.66 60.34 2.75
CA GLU A 146 -4.11 59.53 1.67
C GLU A 146 -4.06 60.30 0.34
N LYS A 147 -4.97 61.26 0.11
CA LYS A 147 -5.05 62.00 -1.16
C LYS A 147 -3.86 62.93 -1.33
N ILE A 148 -3.48 63.65 -0.27
CA ILE A 148 -2.32 64.53 -0.29
C ILE A 148 -1.04 63.71 -0.51
N LEU A 149 -0.94 62.52 0.09
CA LEU A 149 0.21 61.64 -0.08
C LEU A 149 0.34 61.13 -1.53
N VAL A 150 -0.77 60.84 -2.20
CA VAL A 150 -0.75 60.47 -3.63
C VAL A 150 -0.45 61.68 -4.51
N GLU A 151 -1.09 62.82 -4.26
CA GLU A 151 -0.93 64.05 -5.05
C GLU A 151 0.51 64.57 -5.02
N LYS A 152 1.15 64.53 -3.84
CA LYS A 152 2.56 64.93 -3.67
C LYS A 152 3.56 63.83 -4.05
N GLY A 153 3.10 62.65 -4.45
CA GLY A 153 3.95 61.55 -4.93
C GLY A 153 4.66 60.72 -3.85
N TYR A 154 4.27 60.84 -2.58
CA TYR A 154 4.73 59.96 -1.50
C TYR A 154 4.12 58.56 -1.61
N LEU A 155 2.93 58.46 -2.21
CA LEU A 155 2.28 57.19 -2.56
C LEU A 155 2.06 57.12 -4.07
N LYS A 156 2.30 55.94 -4.64
CA LYS A 156 1.97 55.67 -6.05
C LYS A 156 0.46 55.62 -6.29
N SER A 157 -0.28 55.13 -5.31
CA SER A 157 -1.73 54.95 -5.35
C SER A 157 -2.27 54.80 -3.94
N ASP A 158 -3.56 55.06 -3.77
CA ASP A 158 -4.26 54.90 -2.49
C ASP A 158 -4.32 53.41 -2.04
N PRO A 159 -3.66 53.04 -0.93
CA PRO A 159 -3.67 51.67 -0.41
C PRO A 159 -5.04 51.31 0.14
N ASN A 160 -5.64 50.23 -0.38
CA ASN A 160 -6.94 49.75 0.08
C ASN A 160 -6.80 48.51 0.99
N CYS A 161 -7.63 48.44 2.02
CA CYS A 161 -7.73 47.24 2.85
C CYS A 161 -8.32 46.08 2.01
N PRO A 162 -7.75 44.86 2.07
CA PRO A 162 -8.29 43.71 1.33
C PRO A 162 -9.65 43.21 1.86
N GLU A 163 -10.08 43.73 3.01
CA GLU A 163 -11.40 43.45 3.57
C GLU A 163 -12.36 44.58 3.21
N SER A 164 -13.50 44.23 2.64
CA SER A 164 -14.49 45.19 2.15
C SER A 164 -15.06 46.05 3.28
N GLY A 165 -15.09 47.36 3.08
CA GLY A 165 -15.66 48.32 4.04
C GLY A 165 -14.71 48.77 5.15
N ASN A 166 -13.46 48.31 5.13
CA ASN A 166 -12.40 48.82 6.01
C ASN A 166 -11.70 50.02 5.37
N ARG A 167 -11.23 50.93 6.22
CA ARG A 167 -10.39 52.08 5.85
C ARG A 167 -9.26 52.28 6.86
N TYR A 168 -8.25 53.03 6.46
CA TYR A 168 -7.18 53.45 7.38
C TYR A 168 -7.54 54.79 8.01
N VAL A 169 -7.21 54.91 9.29
CA VAL A 169 -7.34 56.16 10.05
C VAL A 169 -6.07 56.31 10.85
N GLY A 170 -5.49 57.50 10.87
CA GLY A 170 -4.36 57.84 11.72
C GLY A 170 -4.63 59.19 12.37
N SER A 171 -4.23 59.33 13.63
CA SER A 171 -4.37 60.56 14.41
C SER A 171 -3.09 60.78 15.21
N ARG A 172 -2.72 62.04 15.42
CA ARG A 172 -1.49 62.45 16.13
C ARG A 172 -0.21 62.02 15.42
N LEU A 173 -0.25 61.96 14.08
CA LEU A 173 0.83 61.47 13.22
C LEU A 173 2.07 62.40 13.19
N GLU A 174 1.98 63.59 13.80
CA GLU A 174 3.10 64.50 14.00
C GLU A 174 4.05 64.06 15.14
N LYS A 175 3.66 63.05 15.92
CA LYS A 175 4.45 62.45 17.01
C LYS A 175 4.45 60.92 16.87
N ASP A 176 3.92 60.22 17.87
CA ASP A 176 3.87 58.74 17.95
C ASP A 176 2.48 58.19 17.56
N GLY A 177 1.74 58.94 16.73
CA GLY A 177 0.43 58.52 16.25
C GLY A 177 0.52 57.20 15.49
N LYS A 178 -0.48 56.32 15.70
CA LYS A 178 -0.57 55.04 15.01
C LYS A 178 -1.64 55.07 13.94
N ILE A 179 -1.35 54.43 12.82
CA ILE A 179 -2.35 54.14 11.80
C ILE A 179 -3.09 52.87 12.21
N ILE A 180 -4.41 52.93 12.18
CA ILE A 180 -5.32 51.83 12.52
C ILE A 180 -6.23 51.51 11.34
N CYS A 181 -6.51 50.22 11.15
CA CYS A 181 -7.50 49.74 10.21
C CYS A 181 -8.84 49.57 10.93
N VAL A 182 -9.86 50.35 10.53
CA VAL A 182 -11.18 50.39 11.16
C VAL A 182 -12.31 50.24 10.14
N GLY A 183 -13.49 49.87 10.63
CA GLY A 183 -14.70 49.69 9.81
C GLY A 183 -15.04 48.23 9.57
N GLY A 184 -15.72 47.98 8.45
CA GLY A 184 -16.11 46.68 7.89
C GLY A 184 -16.66 45.64 8.87
N THR A 185 -16.69 44.39 8.42
CA THR A 185 -17.11 43.23 9.21
C THR A 185 -15.96 42.63 10.01
N LYS A 186 -14.70 42.89 9.62
CA LYS A 186 -13.48 42.40 10.26
C LYS A 186 -12.38 43.46 10.24
N ALA A 187 -12.31 44.29 11.27
CA ALA A 187 -11.22 45.25 11.46
C ALA A 187 -9.92 44.54 11.87
N HIS A 188 -8.77 44.96 11.31
CA HIS A 188 -7.46 44.34 11.60
C HIS A 188 -6.69 45.02 12.75
N GLY A 189 -7.16 46.17 13.25
CA GLY A 189 -6.57 46.90 14.37
C GLY A 189 -5.33 47.72 13.97
N THR A 190 -4.36 47.80 14.88
CA THR A 190 -3.08 48.50 14.68
C THR A 190 -1.95 47.52 14.35
N VAL A 191 -0.87 48.03 13.75
CA VAL A 191 0.44 47.36 13.78
C VAL A 191 1.18 47.94 14.99
N ASP A 192 1.59 47.07 15.91
CA ASP A 192 2.51 47.43 17.00
C ASP A 192 3.96 47.11 16.61
#